data_AF-A0A5J6MMP9-F1
#
_entry.id   AF-A0A5J6MMP9-F1
#
_cell.length_a   1.000
_cell.length_b   1.000
_cell.length_c   1.000
_cell.angle_alpha   90.00
_cell.angle_beta   90.00
_cell.angle_gamma   90.00
#
_symmetry.space_group_name_H-M   'P 1'
#
loop_
_entity.id
_entity.type
_entity.pdbx_description
1 polymer ?
#
loop_
_entity_poly.entity_id
_entity_poly.type
_entity_poly.pdbx_seq_one_letter_code
_entity_poly.pdbx_strand_id
1 'polypeptide(L)' 'MLAAMAALLAGCQATPQPIVDMEGVAQVQYNRDMAWCVNNQPFIALGNPVTDCMRGKGYRILVGY' A
#
# COMPACT_ATOMS: atom_id res chain seq x y z
N MET A 1 13.51 -34.79 -5.98
CA MET A 1 13.95 -33.38 -5.85
C MET A 1 12.94 -32.45 -6.56
N LEU A 2 11.68 -32.40 -6.09
CA LEU A 2 10.61 -31.58 -6.73
C LEU A 2 9.75 -30.82 -5.70
N ALA A 3 9.86 -31.13 -4.41
CA ALA A 3 9.04 -30.52 -3.35
C ALA A 3 9.54 -29.14 -2.88
N ALA A 4 10.81 -28.77 -3.15
CA ALA A 4 11.40 -27.54 -2.64
C ALA A 4 11.02 -26.26 -3.42
N MET A 5 10.56 -26.39 -4.67
CA MET A 5 10.23 -25.22 -5.52
C MET A 5 8.80 -24.68 -5.30
N ALA A 6 7.90 -25.45 -4.70
CA ALA A 6 6.52 -25.01 -4.46
C ALA A 6 6.38 -24.02 -3.30
N ALA A 7 7.34 -24.00 -2.36
CA ALA A 7 7.29 -23.11 -1.19
C ALA A 7 7.61 -21.64 -1.49
N LEU A 8 8.23 -21.34 -2.63
CA LEU A 8 8.65 -19.98 -3.01
C LEU A 8 7.50 -19.12 -3.57
N LEU A 9 6.34 -19.72 -3.86
CA LEU A 9 5.16 -19.00 -4.38
C LEU A 9 4.20 -18.51 -3.28
N ALA A 10 4.44 -18.86 -2.02
CA ALA A 10 3.57 -18.48 -0.90
C ALA A 10 3.74 -17.01 -0.44
N GLY A 11 4.57 -16.20 -1.12
CA GLY A 11 5.05 -14.92 -0.59
C GLY A 11 4.41 -13.62 -1.10
N CYS A 12 3.60 -13.61 -2.17
CA CYS A 12 3.01 -12.36 -2.66
C CYS A 12 1.58 -12.17 -2.14
N GLN A 13 1.44 -11.87 -0.84
CA GLN A 13 0.19 -11.28 -0.36
C GLN A 13 0.13 -9.84 -0.87
N ALA A 14 -0.60 -9.64 -1.97
CA ALA A 14 -0.86 -8.32 -2.52
C ALA A 14 -1.76 -7.56 -1.53
N THR A 15 -1.17 -6.68 -0.72
CA THR A 15 -1.92 -5.80 0.17
C THR A 15 -2.80 -4.90 -0.70
N PRO A 16 -4.13 -4.85 -0.48
CA PRO A 16 -5.00 -3.96 -1.24
C PRO A 16 -4.56 -2.51 -1.04
N GLN A 17 -4.19 -1.87 -2.14
CA GLN A 17 -3.76 -0.46 -2.16
C GLN A 17 -4.97 0.44 -2.44
N PRO A 18 -5.04 1.62 -1.80
CA PRO A 18 -6.12 2.56 -2.10
C PRO A 18 -6.00 3.08 -3.53
N ILE A 19 -7.15 3.31 -4.17
CA ILE A 19 -7.20 3.99 -5.48
C ILE A 19 -7.12 5.49 -5.21
N VAL A 20 -6.09 6.13 -5.78
CA VAL A 20 -5.78 7.54 -5.58
C VAL A 20 -6.02 8.31 -6.88
N ASP A 21 -6.57 9.52 -6.76
CA ASP A 21 -6.61 10.47 -7.85
C ASP A 21 -5.20 10.97 -8.16
N MET A 22 -4.72 10.67 -9.37
CA MET A 22 -3.37 10.97 -9.80
C MET A 22 -3.29 12.30 -10.58
N GLU A 23 -4.40 13.02 -10.73
CA GLU A 23 -4.41 14.32 -11.41
C GLU A 23 -3.51 15.32 -10.66
N GLY A 24 -2.48 15.84 -11.34
CA GLY A 24 -1.50 16.76 -10.76
C GLY A 24 -0.52 16.14 -9.76
N VAL A 25 -0.57 14.83 -9.55
CA VAL A 25 0.32 14.12 -8.61
C VAL A 25 1.62 13.72 -9.30
N ALA A 26 2.75 14.08 -8.71
CA ALA A 26 4.04 13.60 -9.16
C ALA A 26 4.22 12.11 -8.81
N GLN A 27 4.35 11.25 -9.83
CA GLN A 27 4.48 9.80 -9.66
C GLN A 27 5.61 9.40 -8.70
N VAL A 28 6.74 10.10 -8.74
CA VAL A 28 7.90 9.82 -7.88
C VAL A 28 7.55 10.08 -6.41
N GLN A 29 6.83 11.16 -6.14
CA GLN A 29 6.39 11.50 -4.78
C GLN A 29 5.35 10.49 -4.28
N TYR A 30 4.37 10.15 -5.12
CA TYR A 30 3.38 9.12 -4.83
C TYR A 30 4.02 7.79 -4.48
N ASN A 31 4.97 7.31 -5.29
CA ASN A 31 5.65 6.04 -5.04
C ASN A 31 6.41 6.05 -3.70
N ARG A 32 7.08 7.17 -3.38
CA ARG A 32 7.79 7.34 -2.10
C ARG A 32 6.83 7.36 -0.92
N ASP A 33 5.74 8.08 -1.03
CA ASP A 33 4.74 8.21 0.03
C ASP A 33 3.98 6.91 0.26
N MET A 34 3.59 6.22 -0.80
CA MET A 34 2.96 4.90 -0.74
C MET A 34 3.90 3.90 -0.06
N ALA A 35 5.16 3.84 -0.46
CA ALA A 35 6.15 2.98 0.19
C ALA A 35 6.32 3.31 1.67
N TRP A 36 6.34 4.59 2.04
CA TRP A 36 6.39 4.99 3.45
C TRP A 36 5.14 4.53 4.20
N CYS A 37 3.94 4.77 3.67
CA CYS A 37 2.68 4.38 4.30
C CYS A 37 2.53 2.85 4.48
N VAL A 38 3.08 2.06 3.56
CA VAL A 38 3.09 0.59 3.66
C VAL A 38 4.09 0.12 4.73
N ASN A 39 5.25 0.76 4.85
CA ASN A 39 6.30 0.33 5.77
C ASN A 39 6.19 0.90 7.20
N ASN A 40 5.43 1.98 7.39
CA ASN A 40 5.26 2.67 8.67
C ASN A 40 3.85 2.53 9.26
N GLN A 41 3.20 1.38 9.03
CA GLN A 41 1.89 1.10 9.59
C GLN A 41 1.96 0.92 11.13
N PRO A 42 0.98 1.44 11.89
CA PRO A 42 0.88 1.17 13.30
C PRO A 42 0.52 -0.30 13.55
N PHE A 43 1.01 -0.86 14.67
CA PHE A 43 0.71 -2.24 15.07
C PHE A 43 -0.79 -2.48 15.35
N ILE A 44 -1.50 -1.44 15.77
CA ILE A 44 -2.96 -1.45 15.96
C ILE A 44 -3.54 -0.30 15.13
N ALA A 45 -4.45 -0.64 14.20
CA ALA A 45 -5.18 0.32 13.39
C ALA A 45 -6.68 0.01 13.44
N LEU A 46 -7.51 1.06 13.54
CA LEU A 46 -8.95 0.97 13.32
C LEU A 46 -9.23 1.43 11.89
N GLY A 47 -9.33 0.47 10.97
CA GLY A 47 -9.49 0.74 9.53
C GLY A 47 -8.22 0.42 8.74
N ASN A 48 -8.05 1.05 7.57
CA ASN A 48 -6.90 0.81 6.71
C ASN A 48 -5.82 1.88 6.92
N PRO A 49 -4.69 1.51 7.53
CA PRO A 49 -3.64 2.45 7.89
C PRO A 49 -2.96 3.08 6.68
N VAL A 50 -2.92 2.41 5.53
CA VAL A 50 -2.35 2.99 4.29
C VAL A 50 -3.27 4.07 3.77
N THR A 51 -4.57 3.78 3.70
CA THR A 51 -5.56 4.73 3.23
C THR A 51 -5.54 6.01 4.07
N ASP A 52 -5.51 5.88 5.39
CA ASP A 52 -5.48 7.03 6.30
C ASP A 52 -4.14 7.78 6.25
N CYS A 53 -3.03 7.06 6.11
CA CYS A 53 -1.72 7.66 5.89
C CYS A 53 -1.68 8.49 4.59
N MET A 54 -2.18 7.93 3.49
CA MET A 54 -2.23 8.62 2.19
C MET A 54 -3.16 9.84 2.25
N ARG A 55 -4.32 9.73 2.91
CA ARG A 55 -5.18 10.91 3.18
C ARG A 55 -4.45 11.99 3.98
N GLY A 56 -3.73 11.61 5.03
CA GLY A 56 -2.96 12.54 5.87
C GLY A 56 -1.84 13.25 5.10
N LYS A 57 -1.31 12.63 4.04
CA LYS A 57 -0.34 13.24 3.12
C LYS A 57 -0.96 14.13 2.05
N GLY A 58 -2.29 14.25 2.00
CA GLY A 58 -3.02 15.12 1.08
C GLY A 58 -3.49 14.45 -0.21
N TYR A 59 -3.36 13.12 -0.33
CA TYR A 59 -3.85 12.40 -1.50
C TYR A 59 -5.38 12.26 -1.46
N ARG A 60 -6.03 12.52 -2.61
CA ARG A 60 -7.46 12.28 -2.77
C ARG A 60 -7.68 10.79 -3.06
N ILE A 61 -8.27 10.09 -2.10
CA ILE A 61 -8.61 8.67 -2.24
C ILE A 61 -9.98 8.54 -2.90
N LEU A 62 -10.04 7.84 -4.03
CA LEU A 62 -11.28 7.50 -4.74
C LEU A 62 -11.93 6.25 -4.15
N VAL A 63 -11.12 5.25 -3.79
CA VAL A 63 -11.56 4.03 -3.10
C VAL A 63 -10.55 3.65 -2.03
N GLY A 64 -10.99 3.63 -0.78
CA GLY A 64 -10.24 3.06 0.33
C GLY A 64 -10.78 1.67 0.62
N TYR A 65 -9.88 0.69 0.73
CA TYR A 65 -10.19 -0.67 1.20
C TYR A 65 -9.87 -0.80 2.67
#